data_AF-A0A8S3CXA0-F1
#
_entry.id   AF-A0A8S3CXA0-F1
#
_cell.length_a   1.000
_cell.length_b   1.000
_cell.length_c   1.000
_cell.angle_alpha   90.00
_cell.angle_beta   90.00
_cell.angle_gamma   90.00
#
_symmetry.space_group_name_H-M   'P 1'
#
loop_
_entity.id
_entity.type
_entity.pdbx_description
1 polymer ?
#
loop_
_entity_poly.entity_id
_entity_poly.type
_entity_poly.pdbx_seq_one_letter_code
_entity_poly.pdbx_strand_id
1 'polypeptide(L)' 'NLATILVQRGELKKGTILLAGQSVARVRALYNERGIQIEQATLSMPVQVSGWKTLPAA' A
#
# COMPACT_ATOMS: atom_id res chain seq x y z
N ASN A 1 -7.94 -2.79 -8.17
CA ASN A 1 -7.10 -1.58 -8.09
C ASN A 1 -5.90 -1.86 -7.21
N LEU A 2 -4.71 -1.88 -7.82
CA LEU A 2 -3.42 -2.09 -7.19
C LEU A 2 -2.55 -0.85 -7.48
N ALA A 3 -1.82 -0.34 -6.48
CA ALA A 3 -0.87 0.76 -6.66
C ALA A 3 0.41 0.49 -5.87
N THR A 4 1.56 0.86 -6.42
CA THR A 4 2.86 0.77 -5.74
C THR A 4 3.09 2.05 -4.94
N ILE A 5 3.46 1.91 -3.67
CA ILE A 5 3.83 3.04 -2.81
C ILE A 5 5.16 2.76 -2.11
N LEU A 6 5.84 3.83 -1.71
CA LEU A 6 7.06 3.75 -0.90
C LEU A 6 6.72 4.13 0.55
N VAL A 7 7.08 3.25 1.50
CA VAL A 7 6.91 3.57 2.93
C VAL A 7 8.03 4.51 3.36
N GLN A 8 7.72 5.80 3.52
CA GLN A 8 8.73 6.80 3.91
C GLN A 8 8.92 6.94 5.42
N ARG A 9 7.95 6.54 6.23
CA ARG A 9 8.02 6.56 7.71
C ARG A 9 7.12 5.47 8.30
N GLY A 10 7.58 4.85 9.38
CA GLY A 10 6.83 3.83 10.13
C GLY A 10 6.68 2.51 9.39
N GLU A 11 5.56 1.84 9.64
CA GLU A 11 5.23 0.53 9.07
C GLU A 11 3.81 0.56 8.53
N LEU A 12 3.56 -0.18 7.44
CA LEU A 12 2.23 -0.34 6.86
C LEU A 12 1.75 -1.77 7.06
N LYS A 13 0.52 -1.93 7.58
CA LYS A 13 -0.08 -3.24 7.87
C LYS A 13 -1.40 -3.41 7.12
N LYS A 14 -1.81 -4.66 6.97
CA LYS A 14 -3.15 -4.99 6.49
C LYS A 14 -4.22 -4.35 7.40
N GLY A 15 -5.30 -3.86 6.79
CA GLY A 15 -6.41 -3.21 7.51
C GLY A 15 -6.25 -1.71 7.71
N THR A 16 -5.04 -1.16 7.56
CA THR A 16 -4.80 0.29 7.61
C THR A 16 -5.60 1.02 6.55
N ILE A 17 -6.07 2.23 6.88
CA ILE A 17 -6.69 3.14 5.92
C ILE A 17 -5.62 4.10 5.39
N LEU A 18 -5.50 4.20 4.08
CA LEU A 18 -4.59 5.10 3.39
C LEU A 18 -5.37 6.21 2.69
N LEU A 19 -4.78 7.40 2.71
CA LEU A 19 -5.22 8.58 1.98
C LEU A 19 -4.08 9.02 1.06
N ALA A 20 -4.35 9.15 -0.25
CA ALA A 20 -3.40 9.65 -1.23
C ALA A 20 -4.12 10.62 -2.18
N GLY A 21 -3.92 11.92 -1.94
CA GLY A 21 -4.71 12.96 -2.59
C GLY A 21 -6.21 12.80 -2.27
N GLN A 22 -7.03 12.67 -3.32
CA GLN A 22 -8.47 12.40 -3.19
C GLN A 22 -8.81 10.89 -3.13
N SER A 23 -7.80 10.02 -3.25
CA SER A 23 -7.99 8.57 -3.27
C SER A 23 -7.85 7.97 -1.88
N VAL A 24 -8.69 6.97 -1.60
CA VAL A 24 -8.74 6.26 -0.32
C VAL A 24 -8.58 4.76 -0.55
N ALA A 25 -7.83 4.10 0.32
CA ALA A 25 -7.76 2.64 0.37
C ALA A 25 -7.97 2.12 1.78
N ARG A 26 -8.63 0.96 1.88
CA ARG A 26 -8.48 0.07 3.03
C ARG A 26 -7.56 -1.06 2.59
N VAL A 27 -6.37 -1.17 3.17
CA VAL A 27 -5.36 -2.15 2.78
C VAL A 27 -5.94 -3.57 2.95
N ARG A 28 -6.15 -4.27 1.84
CA ARG A 28 -6.65 -5.65 1.84
C ARG A 28 -5.52 -6.67 1.83
N ALA A 29 -4.48 -6.39 1.04
CA ALA A 29 -3.26 -7.16 0.94
C ALA A 29 -2.10 -6.24 0.51
N LEU A 30 -0.91 -6.59 0.98
CA LEU A 30 0.36 -5.96 0.65
C LEU A 30 1.20 -6.98 -0.12
N TYR A 31 1.92 -6.54 -1.15
CA TYR A 31 2.87 -7.38 -1.89
C TYR A 31 4.20 -6.66 -2.04
N ASN A 32 5.31 -7.38 -1.88
CA ASN A 32 6.65 -6.84 -2.11
C ASN A 32 6.97 -6.76 -3.62
N GLU A 33 8.18 -6.30 -3.99
CA GLU A 33 8.61 -6.22 -5.40
C GLU A 33 8.62 -7.56 -6.15
N ARG A 34 8.59 -8.70 -5.44
CA ARG A 34 8.52 -10.04 -6.03
C ARG A 34 7.09 -10.55 -6.20
N GLY A 35 6.09 -9.73 -5.87
CA GLY A 35 4.67 -10.12 -5.88
C GLY A 35 4.28 -11.07 -4.74
N ILE A 36 5.16 -11.26 -3.74
CA ILE A 36 4.89 -12.12 -2.59
C ILE A 36 4.05 -11.33 -1.60
N GLN A 37 2.96 -11.92 -1.13
CA GLN A 37 2.11 -11.30 -0.12
C GLN A 37 2.84 -11.21 1.22
N ILE A 38 2.82 -10.04 1.83
CA ILE A 38 3.45 -9.76 3.12
C ILE A 38 2.39 -9.25 4.11
N GLU A 39 2.59 -9.48 5.39
CA GLU A 39 1.69 -8.98 6.44
C GLU A 39 1.92 -7.50 6.75
N GLN A 40 3.16 -7.05 6.53
CA GLN A 40 3.63 -5.73 6.88
C GLN A 40 4.73 -5.28 5.91
N ALA A 41 4.71 -4.00 5.55
CA ALA A 41 5.82 -3.31 4.88
C ALA A 41 6.53 -2.37 5.86
N THR A 42 7.86 -2.35 5.81
CA THR A 42 8.70 -1.51 6.66
C THR A 42 9.26 -0.33 5.87
N LEU A 43 9.96 0.56 6.58
CA LEU A 43 10.60 1.74 6.02
C LEU A 43 11.42 1.42 4.76
N SER A 44 11.30 2.28 3.76
CA SER A 44 12.01 2.21 2.48
C SER A 44 11.67 1.00 1.61
N MET A 45 10.69 0.16 1.99
CA MET A 45 10.20 -0.89 1.12
C MET A 45 9.19 -0.33 0.10
N PRO A 46 9.39 -0.57 -1.21
CA PRO A 46 8.33 -0.40 -2.19
C PRO A 46 7.32 -1.54 -2.02
N VAL A 47 6.04 -1.19 -1.85
CA VAL A 47 4.97 -2.16 -1.60
C VAL A 47 3.79 -1.90 -2.51
N GLN A 48 3.25 -2.96 -3.11
CA GLN A 48 2.01 -2.90 -3.85
C GLN A 48 0.83 -3.06 -2.88
N VAL A 49 -0.07 -2.08 -2.89
CA VAL A 49 -1.24 -2.06 -2.02
C VAL A 49 -2.49 -2.34 -2.84
N SER A 50 -3.28 -3.30 -2.36
CA SER A 50 -4.62 -3.57 -2.86
C SER A 50 -5.69 -2.98 -1.94
N GLY A 51 -6.83 -2.60 -2.52
CA GLY A 51 -7.99 -2.09 -1.77
C GLY A 51 -8.28 -0.59 -1.95
N TRP A 52 -7.66 0.03 -2.94
CA TRP A 52 -7.97 1.38 -3.41
C TRP A 52 -9.39 1.46 -3.99
N LYS A 53 -10.20 2.41 -3.49
CA LYS A 53 -11.49 2.75 -4.12
C LYS A 53 -11.27 3.36 -5.50
N THR A 54 -10.35 4.32 -5.56
CA THR A 54 -9.84 4.98 -6.76
C THR A 54 -8.32 4.92 -6.73
N LEU A 55 -7.68 4.76 -7.89
CA LEU A 55 -6.22 4.79 -7.94
C LEU A 55 -5.73 6.21 -7.66
N PRO A 56 -4.66 6.40 -6.86
CA PRO A 56 -4.04 7.70 -6.70
C PRO A 56 -3.38 8.14 -8.01
N ALA A 57 -3.22 9.46 -8.17
CA ALA A 57 -2.37 10.00 -9.24
C ALA A 57 -0.91 9.54 -9.02
N ALA A 58 -0.19 9.33 -10.12
CA ALA A 58 1.21 8.92 -10.12
C ALA A 58 2.14 10.09 -9.76
#